data_AF-S9QS61-F1
#
_entry.id   AF-S9QS61-F1
#
_cell.length_a   1.000
_cell.length_b   1.000
_cell.length_c   1.000
_cell.angle_alpha   90.00
_cell.angle_beta   90.00
_cell.angle_gamma   90.00
#
_symmetry.space_group_name_H-M   'P 1'
#
loop_
_entity.id
_entity.type
_entity.pdbx_description
1 polymer ?
#
loop_
_entity_poly.entity_id
_entity_poly.type
_entity_poly.pdbx_seq_one_letter_code
_entity_poly.pdbx_strand_id
1 'polypeptide(L)'
;MDAMTARLQPLRSFVLPGGTAAAAHLHLARTVVRRAERLAVRLAQEEPVTPAALRYLNRLSDWLFVASRMANGEGRDDLLWVPGAHRSADG
;
A
#
# COMPACT_ATOMS: atom_id res chain seq x y z
N MET A 1 -13.42 2.66 -1.17
CA MET A 1 -12.51 1.76 -0.42
C MET A 1 -13.33 0.66 0.23
N ASP A 2 -14.38 1.04 0.96
CA ASP A 2 -15.27 0.13 1.71
C ASP A 2 -15.85 -1.05 0.90
N ALA A 3 -16.34 -0.78 -0.32
CA ALA A 3 -16.86 -1.82 -1.21
C ALA A 3 -15.82 -2.89 -1.58
N MET A 4 -14.55 -2.52 -1.70
CA MET A 4 -13.47 -3.48 -1.95
C MET A 4 -13.11 -4.21 -0.65
N THR A 5 -12.99 -3.48 0.46
CA THR A 5 -12.65 -4.07 1.77
C THR A 5 -13.65 -5.14 2.21
N ALA A 6 -14.94 -4.99 1.91
CA ALA A 6 -15.96 -5.99 2.22
C ALA A 6 -15.76 -7.34 1.53
N ARG A 7 -15.01 -7.38 0.42
CA ARG A 7 -14.72 -8.60 -0.35
C ARG A 7 -13.34 -9.18 -0.05
N LEU A 8 -12.46 -8.39 0.56
CA LEU A 8 -11.08 -8.81 0.78
C LEU A 8 -10.98 -9.89 1.84
N GLN A 9 -10.08 -10.84 1.61
CA GLN A 9 -9.65 -11.74 2.67
C GLN A 9 -9.06 -10.95 3.85
N PRO A 10 -9.35 -11.35 5.10
CA PRO A 10 -8.78 -10.70 6.28
C PRO A 10 -7.25 -10.71 6.23
N LEU A 11 -6.63 -9.57 6.56
CA LEU A 11 -5.18 -9.45 6.57
C LEU A 11 -4.62 -10.05 7.87
N ARG A 12 -3.85 -11.14 7.76
CA ARG A 12 -3.31 -11.88 8.93
C ARG A 12 -1.81 -11.67 9.17
N SER A 13 -1.11 -11.07 8.21
CA SER A 13 0.31 -10.71 8.29
C SER A 13 0.58 -9.51 7.39
N PHE A 14 1.80 -9.00 7.35
CA PHE A 14 2.19 -7.95 6.41
C PHE A 14 2.17 -8.45 4.97
N VAL A 15 1.56 -7.68 4.06
CA VAL A 15 1.65 -7.93 2.62
C VAL A 15 2.96 -7.36 2.09
N LEU A 16 3.77 -8.22 1.48
CA LEU A 16 4.93 -7.83 0.69
C LEU A 16 4.48 -7.29 -0.68
N PRO A 17 5.11 -6.22 -1.19
CA PRO A 17 4.73 -5.64 -2.47
C PRO A 17 5.01 -6.61 -3.62
N GLY A 18 3.96 -7.14 -4.24
CA GLY A 18 4.08 -8.08 -5.35
C GLY A 18 2.79 -8.85 -5.62
N GLY A 19 2.91 -10.06 -6.16
CA GLY A 19 1.81 -10.89 -6.64
C GLY A 19 1.65 -10.75 -8.15
N THR A 20 0.46 -10.41 -8.62
CA THR A 20 0.22 -10.15 -10.04
C THR A 20 0.94 -8.88 -10.53
N ALA A 21 1.17 -8.76 -11.84
CA ALA A 21 1.77 -7.56 -12.40
C ALA A 21 0.95 -6.29 -12.07
N ALA A 22 -0.38 -6.38 -12.08
CA ALA A 22 -1.25 -5.27 -11.68
C ALA A 22 -1.07 -4.90 -10.20
N ALA A 23 -1.04 -5.88 -9.29
CA ALA A 23 -0.82 -5.64 -7.87
C ALA A 23 0.55 -5.00 -7.59
N ALA A 24 1.61 -5.49 -8.25
CA ALA A 24 2.95 -4.92 -8.14
C ALA A 24 3.00 -3.44 -8.58
N HIS A 25 2.37 -3.09 -9.71
CA HIS A 25 2.29 -1.70 -10.17
C HIS A 25 1.46 -0.82 -9.21
N LEU A 26 0.39 -1.35 -8.61
CA LEU A 26 -0.39 -0.63 -7.60
C LEU A 26 0.43 -0.38 -6.32
N HIS A 27 1.24 -1.35 -5.88
CA HIS A 27 2.19 -1.16 -4.80
C HIS A 27 3.25 -0.10 -5.14
N LEU A 28 3.76 -0.06 -6.38
CA LEU A 28 4.67 0.98 -6.85
C LEU A 28 4.00 2.36 -6.84
N ALA A 29 2.80 2.49 -7.42
CA ALA A 29 2.04 3.74 -7.39
C ALA A 29 1.83 4.22 -5.94
N ARG A 30 1.55 3.28 -5.01
CA ARG A 30 1.42 3.60 -3.59
C ARG A 30 2.71 4.21 -3.02
N THR A 31 3.90 3.71 -3.36
CA THR A 31 5.16 4.31 -2.85
C THR A 31 5.39 5.70 -3.43
N VAL A 32 5.01 5.94 -4.69
CA VAL A 32 5.06 7.26 -5.32
C VAL A 32 4.12 8.25 -4.63
N VAL A 33 2.87 7.85 -4.34
CA VAL A 33 1.91 8.69 -3.61
C VAL A 33 2.40 8.99 -2.20
N ARG A 34 2.96 8.01 -1.47
CA ARG A 34 3.54 8.26 -0.15
C ARG A 34 4.75 9.19 -0.20
N ARG A 35 5.53 9.17 -1.29
CA ARG A 35 6.61 10.14 -1.52
C ARG A 35 6.06 11.55 -1.74
N ALA A 36 5.01 11.68 -2.56
CA ALA A 36 4.32 12.95 -2.77
C ALA A 36 3.70 13.49 -1.47
N GLU A 37 3.09 12.64 -0.65
CA GLU A 37 2.57 13.00 0.68
C GLU A 37 3.67 13.63 1.56
N ARG A 38 4.83 12.98 1.68
CA ARG A 38 5.96 13.52 2.46
C ARG A 38 6.48 14.85 1.91
N LEU A 39 6.53 15.01 0.60
CA LEU A 39 6.92 16.27 -0.05
C LEU A 39 5.91 17.38 0.26
N ALA A 40 4.62 17.09 0.15
CA ALA A 40 3.55 18.04 0.43
C ALA A 40 3.50 18.44 1.90
N VAL A 41 3.75 17.50 2.83
CA VAL A 41 3.85 17.81 4.27
C VAL A 41 5.03 18.74 4.56
N ARG A 42 6.18 18.53 3.89
CA ARG A 42 7.31 19.46 4.02
C ARG A 42 6.99 20.83 3.45
N LEU A 43 6.40 20.90 2.26
CA LEU A 43 5.98 22.16 1.64
C LEU A 43 5.01 22.93 2.54
N ALA A 44 4.09 22.23 3.22
CA ALA A 44 3.13 22.85 4.14
C ALA A 44 3.78 23.56 5.35
N GLN A 45 5.07 23.35 5.61
CA GLN A 45 5.83 24.10 6.62
C GLN A 45 6.34 25.45 6.12
N GLU A 46 6.42 25.63 4.80
CA GLU A 46 7.02 26.79 4.15
C GLU A 46 5.96 27.63 3.41
N GLU A 47 4.98 26.96 2.80
CA GLU A 47 3.97 27.55 1.93
C GLU A 47 2.55 27.03 2.26
N PRO A 48 1.49 27.80 1.99
CA PRO A 48 0.13 27.32 2.15
C PRO A 48 -0.17 26.10 1.28
N VAL A 49 -0.43 24.96 1.93
CA VAL A 49 -0.95 23.75 1.29
C VAL A 49 -2.34 23.46 1.84
N THR A 50 -3.30 23.22 0.95
CA THR A 50 -4.67 22.94 1.38
C THR A 50 -4.73 21.63 2.18
N PRO A 51 -5.35 21.61 3.37
CA PRO A 51 -5.49 20.38 4.17
C PRO A 51 -6.18 19.23 3.41
N ALA A 52 -7.06 19.56 2.45
CA ALA A 52 -7.70 18.58 1.58
C ALA A 52 -6.71 17.81 0.71
N ALA A 53 -5.64 18.46 0.21
CA ALA A 53 -4.62 17.81 -0.60
C ALA A 53 -3.82 16.77 0.21
N LEU A 54 -3.43 17.13 1.44
CA LEU A 54 -2.74 16.20 2.36
C LEU A 54 -3.63 15.00 2.72
N ARG A 55 -4.90 15.24 3.06
CA ARG A 55 -5.87 14.15 3.32
C ARG A 55 -6.07 13.27 2.09
N TYR A 56 -6.13 13.85 0.90
CA TYR A 56 -6.30 13.10 -0.34
C TYR A 56 -5.11 12.17 -0.60
N LEU A 57 -3.87 12.66 -0.52
CA LEU A 57 -2.66 11.85 -0.72
C LEU A 57 -2.60 10.68 0.28
N ASN A 58 -2.95 10.95 1.54
CA ASN A 58 -3.02 9.93 2.57
C ASN A 58 -4.02 8.81 2.22
N ARG A 59 -5.29 9.19 1.94
CA ARG A 59 -6.36 8.26 1.58
C ARG A 59 -6.11 7.53 0.26
N LEU A 60 -5.48 8.18 -0.72
CA LEU A 60 -5.12 7.56 -1.98
C LEU A 60 -4.09 6.45 -1.77
N SER A 61 -3.12 6.64 -0.87
CA SER A 61 -2.14 5.59 -0.55
C SER A 61 -2.79 4.34 0.08
N ASP A 62 -3.81 4.54 0.92
CA ASP A 62 -4.60 3.46 1.50
C ASP A 62 -5.47 2.77 0.44
N TRP A 63 -6.10 3.55 -0.44
CA TRP A 63 -6.89 3.02 -1.54
C TRP A 63 -6.05 2.14 -2.49
N LEU A 64 -4.84 2.58 -2.83
CA LEU A 64 -3.92 1.83 -3.69
C LEU A 64 -3.47 0.51 -3.05
N PHE A 65 -3.34 0.47 -1.73
CA PHE A 65 -3.08 -0.77 -1.00
C PHE A 65 -4.27 -1.74 -1.09
N VAL A 66 -5.50 -1.25 -0.89
CA VAL A 66 -6.70 -2.10 -1.04
C VAL A 66 -6.86 -2.58 -2.48
N ALA A 67 -6.62 -1.71 -3.46
CA ALA A 67 -6.66 -2.06 -4.87
C ALA A 67 -5.61 -3.12 -5.24
N SER A 68 -4.38 -3.06 -4.69
CA SER A 68 -3.36 -4.07 -4.97
C SER A 68 -3.77 -5.45 -4.46
N ARG A 69 -4.40 -5.51 -3.27
CA ARG A 69 -4.97 -6.76 -2.74
C ARG A 69 -6.12 -7.28 -3.60
N MET A 70 -6.99 -6.41 -4.08
CA MET A 70 -8.05 -6.80 -5.03
C MET A 70 -7.47 -7.43 -6.30
N ALA A 71 -6.37 -6.88 -6.81
CA ALA A 71 -5.65 -7.41 -7.97
C ALA A 71 -4.89 -8.73 -7.69
N ASN A 72 -4.75 -9.13 -6.42
CA ASN A 72 -4.24 -10.43 -5.98
C ASN A 72 -5.40 -11.35 -5.54
N GLY A 73 -6.40 -11.50 -6.41
CA GLY A 73 -7.52 -12.42 -6.15
C GLY A 73 -8.29 -12.07 -4.89
N GLU A 74 -8.61 -10.78 -4.68
CA GLU A 74 -9.28 -10.31 -3.45
C GLU A 74 -8.50 -10.62 -2.16
N GLY A 75 -7.17 -10.63 -2.25
CA GLY A 75 -6.24 -10.87 -1.15
C GLY A 75 -5.99 -12.35 -0.85
N ARG A 76 -6.47 -13.27 -1.68
CA ARG A 76 -6.15 -14.71 -1.57
C ARG A 76 -4.72 -15.02 -1.97
N ASP A 77 -4.20 -14.27 -2.94
CA ASP A 77 -2.88 -14.48 -3.54
C ASP A 77 -1.86 -13.42 -3.05
N ASP A 78 -2.18 -12.75 -1.94
CA ASP A 78 -1.26 -11.79 -1.33
C ASP A 78 0.02 -12.50 -0.87
N LEU A 79 1.17 -11.92 -1.20
CA LEU A 79 2.45 -12.37 -0.69
C LEU A 79 2.56 -11.93 0.78
N LEU A 80 2.37 -12.86 1.71
CA LEU A 80 2.43 -12.55 3.13
C LEU A 80 3.86 -12.75 3.67
N TRP A 81 4.32 -11.81 4.48
CA TRP A 81 5.56 -11.96 5.21
C TRP A 81 5.42 -13.08 6.26
N VAL A 82 6.42 -13.97 6.29
CA VAL A 82 6.49 -15.08 7.26
C VAL A 82 7.71 -14.86 8.18
N PRO A 83 7.51 -14.79 9.51
CA PRO A 83 8.62 -14.68 10.45
C PRO A 83 9.61 -15.84 10.29
N GLY A 84 10.91 -15.54 10.16
CA GLY A 84 11.97 -16.55 10.15
C GLY A 84 12.28 -17.19 8.79
N ALA A 85 11.58 -16.82 7.72
CA ALA A 85 11.81 -17.38 6.36
C ALA A 85 13.22 -17.18 5.79
N HIS A 86 14.06 -16.33 6.41
CA HIS A 86 15.44 -16.06 5.99
C HIS A 86 16.52 -16.66 6.92
N ARG A 87 16.19 -17.58 7.83
CA ARG A 87 17.15 -18.16 8.82
C ARG A 87 17.74 -19.53 8.43
N SER A 88 17.72 -19.91 7.15
CA SER A 88 18.25 -21.21 6.70
C SER A 88 19.20 -21.02 5.52
N ALA A 89 20.37 -20.44 5.79
CA ALA A 89 21.48 -20.44 4.83
C ALA A 89 22.87 -20.35 5.48
N ASP A 90 22.99 -20.59 6.80
CA ASP A 90 24.30 -20.74 7.45
C ASP A 90 24.22 -21.98 8.35
N GLY A 91 24.73 -23.09 7.84
CA GLY A 91 25.00 -24.34 8.55
C GLY A 91 26.40 -24.81 8.20
#